data_AF-A0A846C0S4-F1
#
_entry.id   AF-A0A846C0S4-F1
#
_cell.length_a   1.000
_cell.length_b   1.000
_cell.length_c   1.000
_cell.angle_alpha   90.00
_cell.angle_beta   90.00
_cell.angle_gamma   90.00
#
_symmetry.space_group_name_H-M   'P 1'
#
loop_
_entity.id
_entity.type
_entity.pdbx_description
1 polymer ?
#
loop_
_entity_poly.entity_id
_entity_poly.type
_entity_poly.pdbx_seq_one_letter_code
_entity_poly.pdbx_strand_id
1 'polypeptide(L)'
;KYRSGGTEVPDSEYKSTHDEILASDKWVIDGFGSMETLWSRLNEADTLIYIDLPLPLHCWWVTKRFLTSFFVPPDGWPERSPLLKSSMNSYRNLWLCHKYLTPKYRDYVEQTQNSKCVYHLKSTEQIADFLQLIETKTMQIEPGHL
;
A
#
# COMPACT_ATOMS: atom_id res chain seq x y z
N LYS A 1 1.48 -7.71 -9.83
CA LYS A 1 0.35 -7.91 -10.77
C LYS A 1 0.71 -7.63 -12.24
N TYR A 2 1.81 -6.91 -12.54
CA TYR A 2 2.22 -6.63 -13.93
C TYR A 2 3.66 -7.11 -14.15
N ARG A 3 3.95 -7.61 -15.36
CA ARG A 3 5.31 -7.85 -15.82
C ARG A 3 5.98 -6.54 -16.21
N SER A 4 7.31 -6.59 -16.41
CA SER A 4 8.02 -5.51 -17.10
C SER A 4 7.32 -5.19 -18.42
N GLY A 5 7.09 -3.90 -18.70
CA GLY A 5 6.29 -3.44 -19.82
C GLY A 5 4.78 -3.32 -19.56
N GLY A 6 4.30 -3.57 -18.34
CA GLY A 6 2.92 -3.26 -17.94
C GLY A 6 1.86 -4.29 -18.35
N THR A 7 2.26 -5.46 -18.83
CA THR A 7 1.32 -6.56 -19.15
C THR A 7 0.84 -7.22 -17.87
N GLU A 8 -0.47 -7.34 -17.70
CA GLU A 8 -1.07 -7.99 -16.53
C GLU A 8 -0.72 -9.48 -16.49
N VAL A 9 -0.36 -9.96 -15.31
CA VAL A 9 -0.07 -11.37 -15.05
C VAL A 9 -1.42 -12.09 -14.82
N PRO A 10 -1.62 -13.32 -15.34
CA PRO A 10 -2.80 -14.11 -15.03
C PRO A 10 -3.04 -14.24 -13.53
N ASP A 11 -4.31 -14.17 -13.11
CA ASP A 11 -4.64 -14.17 -11.67
C ASP A 11 -4.13 -15.42 -10.93
N SER A 12 -4.11 -16.58 -11.60
CA SER A 12 -3.57 -17.82 -11.02
C SER A 12 -2.06 -17.76 -10.78
N GLU A 13 -1.31 -17.19 -11.71
CA GLU A 13 0.15 -16.99 -11.58
C GLU A 13 0.44 -15.97 -10.48
N TYR A 14 -0.29 -14.84 -10.45
CA TYR A 14 -0.18 -13.86 -9.38
C TYR A 14 -0.46 -14.49 -8.00
N LYS A 15 -1.49 -15.33 -7.90
CA LYS A 15 -1.84 -16.02 -6.66
C LYS A 15 -0.75 -17.02 -6.25
N SER A 16 -0.22 -17.82 -7.17
CA SER A 16 0.88 -18.76 -6.85
C SER A 16 2.08 -18.05 -6.25
N THR A 17 2.55 -16.98 -6.91
CA THR A 17 3.68 -16.19 -6.39
C THR A 17 3.36 -15.54 -5.05
N HIS A 18 2.12 -15.07 -4.85
CA HIS A 18 1.70 -14.53 -3.56
C HIS A 18 1.76 -15.58 -2.45
N ASP A 19 1.24 -16.80 -2.70
CA ASP A 19 1.25 -17.88 -1.72
C ASP A 19 2.69 -18.33 -1.39
N GLU A 20 3.58 -18.37 -2.39
CA GLU A 20 5.02 -18.63 -2.20
C GLU A 20 5.69 -17.56 -1.33
N ILE A 21 5.35 -16.27 -1.51
CA ILE A 21 5.85 -15.19 -0.66
C ILE A 21 5.36 -15.36 0.78
N LEU A 22 4.08 -15.69 0.98
CA LEU A 22 3.54 -15.90 2.33
C LEU A 22 4.18 -17.11 3.05
N ALA A 23 4.67 -18.09 2.30
CA ALA A 23 5.38 -19.24 2.85
C ALA A 23 6.86 -18.95 3.20
N SER A 24 7.38 -17.76 2.85
CA SER A 24 8.75 -17.36 3.15
C SER A 24 8.89 -16.79 4.57
N ASP A 25 10.09 -16.90 5.14
CA ASP A 25 10.36 -16.47 6.52
C ASP A 25 10.19 -14.96 6.75
N LYS A 26 10.44 -14.15 5.70
CA LYS A 26 10.44 -12.68 5.79
C LYS A 26 9.95 -12.09 4.49
N TRP A 27 8.95 -11.22 4.59
CA TRP A 27 8.39 -10.53 3.44
C TRP A 27 7.83 -9.17 3.82
N VAL A 28 7.73 -8.29 2.84
CA VAL A 28 6.96 -7.06 2.90
C VAL A 28 6.10 -7.01 1.66
N ILE A 29 4.78 -6.92 1.83
CA ILE A 29 3.83 -6.80 0.73
C ILE A 29 3.12 -5.46 0.84
N ASP A 30 3.32 -4.60 -0.16
CA ASP A 30 2.58 -3.36 -0.38
C ASP A 30 1.71 -3.46 -1.64
N GLY A 31 0.58 -2.74 -1.63
CA GLY A 31 -0.40 -2.71 -2.71
C GLY A 31 -1.65 -3.54 -2.45
N PHE A 32 -2.64 -3.40 -3.34
CA PHE A 32 -3.96 -4.01 -3.18
C PHE A 32 -4.01 -5.50 -3.60
N GLY A 33 -3.38 -5.86 -4.72
CA GLY A 33 -3.48 -7.21 -5.28
C GLY A 33 -4.90 -7.54 -5.75
N SER A 34 -5.55 -8.47 -5.05
CA SER A 34 -6.96 -8.86 -5.24
C SER A 34 -7.66 -9.01 -3.89
N MET A 35 -9.01 -9.04 -3.88
CA MET A 35 -9.77 -9.29 -2.65
C MET A 35 -9.42 -10.63 -1.99
N GLU A 36 -9.09 -11.65 -2.79
CA GLU A 36 -8.70 -12.97 -2.31
C GLU A 36 -7.34 -12.93 -1.60
N THR A 37 -6.33 -12.34 -2.24
CA THR A 37 -4.97 -12.26 -1.70
C THR A 37 -4.86 -11.26 -0.54
N LEU A 38 -5.73 -10.26 -0.50
CA LEU A 38 -5.77 -9.22 0.52
C LEU A 38 -5.93 -9.76 1.93
N TRP A 39 -6.99 -10.52 2.20
CA TRP A 39 -7.26 -10.96 3.56
C TRP A 39 -6.28 -12.04 4.02
N SER A 40 -5.84 -12.90 3.11
CA SER A 40 -4.83 -13.93 3.41
C SER A 40 -3.53 -13.29 3.93
N ARG A 41 -2.95 -12.32 3.22
CA ARG A 41 -1.71 -11.68 3.69
C ARG A 41 -1.89 -10.89 4.99
N LEU A 42 -3.04 -10.25 5.19
CA LEU A 42 -3.31 -9.53 6.44
C LEU A 42 -3.38 -10.49 7.63
N ASN A 43 -3.92 -11.69 7.43
CA ASN A 43 -4.01 -12.73 8.45
C ASN A 43 -2.63 -13.33 8.78
N GLU A 44 -1.78 -13.55 7.77
CA GLU A 44 -0.44 -14.12 7.98
C GLU A 44 0.57 -13.09 8.51
N ALA A 45 0.40 -11.80 8.23
CA ALA A 45 1.33 -10.75 8.67
C ALA A 45 1.48 -10.72 10.20
N ASP A 46 2.71 -10.74 10.70
CA ASP A 46 3.00 -10.44 12.11
C ASP A 46 2.89 -8.94 12.42
N THR A 47 3.18 -8.10 11.42
CA THR A 47 3.23 -6.64 11.53
C THR A 47 2.39 -5.98 10.44
N LEU A 48 1.55 -5.02 10.82
CA LEU A 48 0.69 -4.23 9.94
C LEU A 48 1.07 -2.75 10.01
N ILE A 49 1.38 -2.15 8.86
CA ILE A 49 1.58 -0.70 8.72
C ILE A 49 0.36 -0.16 7.99
N TYR A 50 -0.59 0.42 8.74
CA TYR A 50 -1.85 0.89 8.19
C TYR A 50 -1.88 2.40 8.02
N ILE A 51 -1.80 2.85 6.76
CA ILE A 51 -1.92 4.26 6.38
C ILE A 51 -3.41 4.59 6.18
N ASP A 52 -4.00 5.31 7.13
CA ASP A 52 -5.42 5.69 7.20
C ASP A 52 -5.59 7.21 7.23
N LEU A 53 -5.13 7.85 6.16
CA LEU A 53 -5.22 9.29 6.00
C LEU A 53 -6.66 9.71 5.64
N PRO A 54 -7.07 10.95 5.98
CA PRO A 54 -8.41 11.43 5.68
C PRO A 54 -8.65 11.53 4.17
N LEU A 55 -9.86 11.17 3.71
CA LEU A 55 -10.24 11.15 2.29
C LEU A 55 -9.90 12.45 1.52
N PRO A 56 -10.12 13.67 2.08
CA PRO A 56 -9.75 14.90 1.38
C PRO A 56 -8.27 14.97 0.98
N LEU A 57 -7.37 14.41 1.81
CA LEU A 57 -5.94 14.39 1.51
C LEU A 57 -5.64 13.47 0.32
N HIS A 58 -6.27 12.29 0.27
CA HIS A 58 -6.16 11.40 -0.89
C HIS A 58 -6.71 12.05 -2.18
N CYS A 59 -7.87 12.71 -2.09
CA CYS A 59 -8.43 13.46 -3.22
C CYS A 59 -7.46 14.55 -3.69
N TRP A 60 -6.88 15.31 -2.77
CA TRP A 60 -5.88 16.33 -3.08
C TRP A 60 -4.67 15.75 -3.79
N TRP A 61 -4.13 14.60 -3.34
CA TRP A 61 -2.99 13.96 -3.99
C TRP A 61 -3.30 13.45 -5.39
N VAL A 62 -4.49 12.92 -5.64
CA VAL A 62 -4.93 12.56 -7.00
C VAL A 62 -5.01 13.82 -7.87
N THR A 63 -5.59 14.91 -7.37
CA THR A 63 -5.67 16.19 -8.10
C THR A 63 -4.29 16.76 -8.40
N LYS A 64 -3.42 16.84 -7.37
CA LYS A 64 -2.04 17.34 -7.51
C LYS A 64 -1.30 16.55 -8.58
N ARG A 65 -1.35 15.21 -8.52
CA ARG A 65 -0.72 14.33 -9.50
C ARG A 65 -1.25 14.57 -10.91
N PHE A 66 -2.57 14.74 -11.08
CA PHE A 66 -3.15 15.04 -12.38
C PHE A 66 -2.64 16.37 -12.96
N LEU A 67 -2.57 17.42 -12.13
CA LEU A 67 -2.08 18.73 -12.55
C LEU A 67 -0.57 18.74 -12.85
N THR A 68 0.25 18.04 -12.06
CA THR A 68 1.69 17.96 -12.31
C THR A 68 2.02 17.08 -13.51
N SER A 69 1.15 16.11 -13.84
CA SER A 69 1.34 15.19 -14.97
C SER A 69 1.39 15.90 -16.34
N PHE A 70 0.92 17.15 -16.43
CA PHE A 70 1.06 17.96 -17.64
C PHE A 70 2.50 18.47 -17.87
N PHE A 71 3.33 18.51 -16.83
CA PHE A 71 4.70 19.01 -16.89
C PHE A 71 5.74 17.89 -16.73
N VAL A 72 5.44 16.90 -15.89
CA VAL A 72 6.32 15.77 -15.59
C VAL A 72 5.47 14.49 -15.60
N PRO A 73 5.79 13.49 -16.43
CA PRO A 73 5.05 12.23 -16.42
C PRO A 73 5.12 11.60 -15.02
N PRO A 74 4.01 11.07 -14.49
CA PRO A 74 4.01 10.49 -13.14
C PRO A 74 4.90 9.24 -13.08
N ASP A 75 5.69 9.14 -12.02
CA ASP A 75 6.62 8.02 -11.82
C ASP A 75 5.91 6.66 -11.85
N GLY A 76 6.52 5.70 -12.53
CA GLY A 76 6.02 4.33 -12.66
C GLY A 76 4.84 4.14 -13.62
N TRP A 77 4.41 5.18 -14.35
CA TRP A 77 3.37 5.03 -15.37
C TRP A 77 3.94 4.64 -16.74
N PRO A 78 3.27 3.77 -17.51
CA PRO A 78 3.62 3.54 -18.92
C PRO A 78 3.59 4.85 -19.71
N GLU A 79 4.49 4.97 -20.69
CA GLU A 79 4.48 6.11 -21.62
C GLU A 79 3.10 6.30 -22.26
N ARG A 80 2.68 7.56 -22.44
CA ARG A 80 1.40 7.95 -23.07
C ARG A 80 0.14 7.42 -22.37
N SER A 81 0.22 7.11 -21.08
CA SER A 81 -0.96 6.74 -20.28
C SER A 81 -2.07 7.82 -20.34
N PRO A 82 -3.35 7.43 -20.45
CA PRO A 82 -4.46 8.38 -20.58
C PRO A 82 -4.75 9.08 -19.24
N LEU A 83 -4.08 10.20 -18.99
CA LEU A 83 -4.09 10.94 -17.71
C LEU A 83 -5.50 11.18 -17.17
N LEU A 84 -6.41 11.71 -17.98
CA LEU A 84 -7.77 12.03 -17.54
C LEU A 84 -8.55 10.77 -17.13
N LYS A 85 -8.53 9.73 -17.98
CA LYS A 85 -9.23 8.47 -17.72
C LYS A 85 -8.71 7.81 -16.44
N SER A 86 -7.39 7.78 -16.28
CA SER A 86 -6.77 7.16 -15.14
C SER A 86 -6.98 7.96 -13.84
N SER A 87 -6.99 9.29 -13.89
CA SER A 87 -7.35 10.12 -12.74
C SER A 87 -8.82 9.95 -12.33
N MET A 88 -9.74 9.89 -13.29
CA MET A 88 -11.16 9.59 -13.02
C MET A 88 -11.33 8.22 -12.35
N ASN A 89 -10.60 7.20 -12.82
CA ASN A 89 -10.57 5.90 -12.17
C ASN A 89 -10.03 5.99 -10.73
N SER A 90 -9.01 6.81 -10.46
CA SER A 90 -8.50 7.03 -9.11
C SER A 90 -9.58 7.61 -8.18
N TYR A 91 -10.33 8.64 -8.58
CA TYR A 91 -11.41 9.18 -7.75
C TYR A 91 -12.52 8.17 -7.51
N ARG A 92 -12.92 7.41 -8.54
CA ARG A 92 -13.91 6.33 -8.40
C ARG A 92 -13.45 5.29 -7.39
N ASN A 93 -12.21 4.83 -7.49
CA ASN A 93 -11.65 3.82 -6.60
C ASN A 93 -11.49 4.36 -5.17
N LEU A 94 -11.05 5.61 -4.99
CA LEU A 94 -11.00 6.25 -3.67
C LEU A 94 -12.37 6.24 -3.00
N TRP A 95 -13.42 6.61 -3.73
CA TRP A 95 -14.78 6.61 -3.19
C TRP A 95 -15.26 5.20 -2.83
N LEU A 96 -15.04 4.22 -3.70
CA LEU A 96 -15.41 2.82 -3.44
C LEU A 96 -14.65 2.25 -2.24
N CYS A 97 -13.34 2.49 -2.15
CA CYS A 97 -12.53 2.08 -1.01
C CYS A 97 -13.04 2.74 0.28
N HIS A 98 -13.22 4.06 0.29
CA HIS A 98 -13.71 4.79 1.44
C HIS A 98 -15.06 4.26 1.94
N LYS A 99 -15.98 3.95 1.01
CA LYS A 99 -17.32 3.47 1.35
C LYS A 99 -17.36 2.02 1.82
N TYR A 100 -16.56 1.13 1.22
CA TYR A 100 -16.74 -0.32 1.38
C TYR A 100 -15.55 -1.07 1.99
N LEU A 101 -14.33 -0.59 1.78
CA LEU A 101 -13.11 -1.30 2.18
C LEU A 101 -12.43 -0.68 3.39
N THR A 102 -12.34 0.65 3.46
CA THR A 102 -11.78 1.38 4.59
C THR A 102 -12.45 1.02 5.92
N PRO A 103 -13.80 0.92 6.03
CA PRO A 103 -14.42 0.48 7.28
C PRO A 103 -13.96 -0.94 7.68
N LYS A 104 -13.89 -1.87 6.72
CA LYS A 104 -13.44 -3.24 6.99
C LYS A 104 -11.99 -3.31 7.44
N TYR A 105 -11.12 -2.47 6.89
CA TYR A 105 -9.74 -2.38 7.36
C TYR A 105 -9.65 -1.85 8.78
N ARG A 106 -10.42 -0.81 9.11
CA ARG A 106 -10.47 -0.27 10.47
C ARG A 106 -10.95 -1.33 11.46
N ASP A 107 -12.04 -2.02 11.15
CA ASP A 107 -12.58 -3.10 11.98
C ASP A 107 -11.55 -4.24 12.16
N TYR A 108 -10.89 -4.65 11.08
CA TYR A 108 -9.87 -5.71 11.12
C TYR A 108 -8.66 -5.31 11.97
N VAL A 109 -8.17 -4.08 11.79
CA VAL A 109 -7.03 -3.56 12.56
C VAL A 109 -7.38 -3.46 14.05
N GLU A 110 -8.58 -2.98 14.38
CA GLU A 110 -9.06 -2.92 15.76
C GLU A 110 -9.16 -4.33 16.40
N GLN A 111 -9.58 -5.34 15.65
CA GLN A 111 -9.68 -6.71 16.15
C GLN A 111 -8.31 -7.38 16.36
N THR A 112 -7.32 -7.02 15.55
CA THR A 112 -6.00 -7.68 15.54
C THR A 112 -4.93 -6.92 16.34
N GLN A 113 -5.21 -5.70 16.81
CA GLN A 113 -4.23 -4.87 17.54
C GLN A 113 -3.64 -5.52 18.79
N ASN A 114 -4.34 -6.50 19.40
CA ASN A 114 -3.87 -7.22 20.59
C ASN A 114 -3.02 -8.46 20.27
N SER A 115 -3.03 -8.92 19.01
CA SER A 115 -2.33 -10.14 18.59
C SER A 115 -1.24 -9.90 17.55
N LYS A 116 -1.22 -8.73 16.93
CA LYS A 116 -0.25 -8.33 15.89
C LYS A 116 0.40 -7.00 16.26
N CYS A 117 1.60 -6.76 15.73
CA CYS A 117 2.19 -5.43 15.81
C CYS A 117 1.49 -4.51 14.80
N VAL A 118 0.83 -3.45 15.27
CA VAL A 118 0.07 -2.54 14.40
C VAL A 118 0.61 -1.11 14.53
N TYR A 119 1.01 -0.53 13.40
CA TYR A 119 1.31 0.89 13.24
C TYR A 119 0.16 1.57 12.49
N HIS A 120 -0.78 2.21 13.21
CA HIS A 120 -1.90 2.93 12.60
C HIS A 120 -1.55 4.41 12.39
N LEU A 121 -1.27 4.77 11.14
CA LEU A 121 -0.78 6.09 10.74
C LEU A 121 -1.90 6.92 10.11
N LYS A 122 -2.38 7.94 10.82
CA LYS A 122 -3.52 8.80 10.45
C LYS A 122 -3.12 10.19 9.98
N SER A 123 -1.84 10.53 10.04
CA SER A 123 -1.31 11.81 9.56
C SER A 123 0.08 11.68 8.94
N THR A 124 0.50 12.72 8.22
CA THR A 124 1.85 12.80 7.62
C THR A 124 2.95 12.87 8.67
N GLU A 125 2.67 13.47 9.82
CA GLU A 125 3.59 13.55 10.95
C GLU A 125 3.82 12.16 11.53
N GLN A 126 2.76 11.37 11.73
CA GLN A 126 2.88 9.99 12.21
C GLN A 126 3.66 9.10 11.23
N ILE A 127 3.53 9.33 9.93
CA ILE A 127 4.35 8.65 8.92
C ILE A 127 5.82 9.03 9.10
N ALA A 128 6.13 10.32 9.28
CA ALA A 128 7.50 10.78 9.51
C ALA A 128 8.10 10.19 10.80
N ASP A 129 7.34 10.19 11.89
CA ASP A 129 7.76 9.60 13.18
C ASP A 129 8.03 8.09 13.03
N PHE A 130 7.19 7.38 12.28
CA PHE A 130 7.38 5.96 12.00
C PHE A 130 8.65 5.68 11.18
N LEU A 131 8.96 6.52 10.19
CA LEU A 131 10.19 6.39 9.41
C LEU A 131 11.43 6.60 10.29
N GLN A 132 11.44 7.63 11.14
CA GLN A 132 12.54 7.87 12.08
C GLN A 132 12.71 6.71 13.07
N LEU A 133 11.61 6.11 13.53
CA LEU A 133 11.63 4.94 14.40
C LEU A 133 12.33 3.75 13.73
N ILE A 134 12.01 3.47 12.45
CA ILE A 134 12.65 2.37 11.71
C ILE A 134 14.12 2.66 11.47
N GLU A 135 14.48 3.88 11.06
CA GLU A 135 15.87 4.27 10.85
C GLU A 135 16.70 4.08 12.13
N THR A 136 16.18 4.55 13.26
CA THR A 136 16.85 4.41 14.56
C THR A 136 17.01 2.95 14.97
N LYS A 137 15.97 2.12 14.81
CA LYS A 137 16.05 0.67 15.09
C LYS A 137 17.08 -0.01 14.19
N THR A 138 17.14 0.37 12.91
CA THR A 138 18.11 -0.20 11.96
C THR A 138 19.54 0.16 12.37
N MET A 139 19.80 1.41 12.75
CA MET A 139 21.11 1.85 13.23
C MET A 139 21.54 1.20 14.55
N GLN A 140 20.59 0.78 15.40
CA GLN A 140 20.88 0.05 16.65
C GLN A 140 21.18 -1.44 16.44
N ILE A 141 20.82 -2.02 15.28
CA ILE A 141 21.13 -3.41 14.92
C ILE A 141 22.51 -3.51 14.25
N GLU A 142 22.98 -2.43 13.60
CA GLU A 142 24.26 -2.32 12.88
C GLU A 142 25.49 -1.78 13.69
N PRO A 143 25.59 -1.72 15.03
CA PRO A 143 26.80 -1.19 15.69
C PRO A 143 27.92 -2.23 15.94
N GLY A 144 27.98 -3.35 15.20
CA GLY A 144 28.83 -4.49 15.58
C GLY A 144 29.43 -5.36 14.47
N HIS A 145 29.75 -4.82 13.29
CA HIS A 145 30.63 -5.49 12.32
C HIS A 145 31.74 -4.54 11.84
N LEU A 146 32.75 -4.36 12.71
CA LEU A 146 34.13 -4.05 12.34
C LEU A 146 35.06 -4.85 13.26
#